data_AF-S8ERV5-F1
#
_entry.id   AF-S8ERV5-F1
#
_cell.length_a   1.000
_cell.length_b   1.000
_cell.length_c   1.000
_cell.angle_alpha   90.00
_cell.angle_beta   90.00
_cell.angle_gamma   90.00
#
_symmetry.space_group_name_H-M   'P 1'
#
loop_
_entity.id
_entity.type
_entity.pdbx_description
1 polymer ?
#
loop_
_entity_poly.entity_id
_entity_poly.type
_entity_poly.pdbx_seq_one_letter_code
_entity_poly.pdbx_strand_id
1 'polypeptide(L)'
;MMRVKEEINKLHAEFKRACLGFESMAAAWDARTVGSDLSDGAKAYTKKKADMYRKLGSQCSAVFAKARKDPEEKWDYSSIIGPTDSMGDNQKIDDTATTAAQL
;
A
#
# COMPACT_ATOMS: atom_id res chain seq x y z
N MET A 1 -19.26 6.99 18.16
CA MET A 1 -17.84 7.41 18.14
C MET A 1 -16.87 6.34 17.66
N MET A 2 -17.18 5.04 17.72
CA MET A 2 -16.30 3.93 17.30
C MET A 2 -15.95 3.99 15.79
N ARG A 3 -16.95 4.11 14.92
CA ARG A 3 -16.75 4.27 13.46
C ARG A 3 -15.81 5.42 13.09
N VAL A 4 -15.92 6.57 13.77
CA VAL A 4 -15.06 7.73 13.49
C VAL A 4 -13.59 7.43 13.77
N LYS A 5 -13.30 6.66 14.84
CA LYS A 5 -11.93 6.25 15.17
C LYS A 5 -11.36 5.26 14.15
N GLU A 6 -12.18 4.33 13.66
CA GLU A 6 -11.78 3.39 12.60
C GLU A 6 -11.41 4.11 11.29
N GLU A 7 -12.24 5.07 10.86
CA GLU A 7 -11.96 5.83 9.63
C GLU A 7 -10.68 6.68 9.76
N ILE A 8 -10.42 7.24 10.94
CA ILE A 8 -9.17 7.95 11.23
C ILE A 8 -7.97 6.99 11.12
N ASN A 9 -8.07 5.76 11.65
CA ASN A 9 -7.00 4.77 11.56
C ASN A 9 -6.72 4.33 10.11
N LYS A 10 -7.78 4.12 9.32
CA LYS A 10 -7.65 3.78 7.89
C LYS A 10 -6.92 4.88 7.15
N LEU A 11 -7.36 6.13 7.32
CA LEU A 11 -6.74 7.29 6.70
C LEU A 11 -5.25 7.42 7.09
N HIS A 12 -4.93 7.20 8.36
CA HIS A 12 -3.54 7.19 8.82
C HIS A 12 -2.70 6.08 8.16
N ALA A 13 -3.24 4.87 8.01
CA ALA A 13 -2.58 3.79 7.31
C ALA A 13 -2.38 4.10 5.82
N GLU A 14 -3.34 4.76 5.18
CA GLU A 14 -3.22 5.23 3.80
C GLU A 14 -2.11 6.29 3.64
N PHE A 15 -2.01 7.27 4.54
CA PHE A 15 -0.92 8.24 4.52
C PHE A 15 0.46 7.57 4.66
N LYS A 16 0.61 6.61 5.58
CA LYS A 16 1.87 5.85 5.71
C LYS A 16 2.20 5.09 4.44
N ARG A 17 1.21 4.41 3.83
CA ARG A 17 1.39 3.70 2.55
C ARG A 17 1.75 4.65 1.42
N ALA A 18 1.17 5.85 1.38
CA ALA A 18 1.48 6.85 0.36
C ALA A 18 2.94 7.33 0.47
N CYS A 19 3.42 7.65 1.68
CA CYS A 19 4.82 8.02 1.91
C CYS A 19 5.78 6.90 1.47
N LEU A 20 5.52 5.65 1.89
CA LEU A 20 6.29 4.48 1.49
C LEU A 20 6.26 4.25 -0.03
N GLY A 21 5.11 4.50 -0.67
CA GLY A 21 4.95 4.41 -2.12
C GLY A 21 5.84 5.42 -2.86
N PHE A 22 5.91 6.66 -2.38
CA PHE A 22 6.80 7.67 -2.95
C PHE A 22 8.28 7.32 -2.78
N GLU A 23 8.67 6.82 -1.60
CA GLU A 23 10.05 6.35 -1.36
C GLU A 23 10.42 5.17 -2.27
N SER A 24 9.52 4.20 -2.41
CA SER A 24 9.71 3.04 -3.29
C SER A 24 9.85 3.46 -4.76
N MET A 25 9.04 4.42 -5.21
CA MET A 25 9.14 4.97 -6.56
C MET A 25 10.47 5.71 -6.75
N ALA A 26 10.88 6.54 -5.79
CA ALA A 26 12.17 7.22 -5.86
C ALA A 26 13.34 6.22 -5.96
N ALA A 27 13.33 5.17 -5.14
CA ALA A 27 14.35 4.12 -5.16
C ALA A 27 14.38 3.36 -6.50
N ALA A 28 13.21 3.06 -7.09
CA ALA A 28 13.14 2.42 -8.40
C ALA A 28 13.73 3.29 -9.52
N TRP A 29 13.54 4.61 -9.46
CA TRP A 29 14.16 5.55 -10.39
C TRP A 29 15.67 5.70 -10.17
N ASP A 30 16.13 5.74 -8.91
CA ASP A 30 17.56 5.77 -8.59
C ASP A 30 18.28 4.53 -9.09
N ALA A 31 17.67 3.35 -8.95
CA ALA A 31 18.24 2.09 -9.42
C ALA A 31 18.51 2.11 -10.94
N ARG A 32 17.83 2.97 -11.70
CA ARG A 32 18.10 3.16 -13.14
C ARG A 32 19.28 4.09 -13.40
N THR A 33 19.67 4.96 -12.48
CA THR A 33 20.78 5.91 -12.68
C THR A 33 22.14 5.22 -12.79
N VAL A 34 22.27 4.02 -12.23
CA VAL A 34 23.51 3.21 -12.29
C VAL A 34 23.62 2.33 -13.54
N GLY A 35 22.59 2.30 -14.39
CA GLY A 35 22.59 1.54 -15.64
C GLY A 35 23.62 2.08 -16.63
N SER A 36 24.52 1.20 -17.10
CA SER A 36 25.50 1.53 -18.15
C SER A 36 24.88 1.62 -19.55
N ASP A 37 23.64 1.15 -19.70
CA ASP A 37 22.83 1.14 -20.91
C ASP A 37 22.14 2.49 -21.21
N LEU A 38 22.16 3.44 -20.26
CA LEU A 38 21.52 4.74 -20.41
C LEU A 38 22.50 5.82 -20.89
N SER A 39 22.03 6.66 -21.81
CA SER A 39 22.70 7.92 -22.15
C SER A 39 22.71 8.89 -20.97
N ASP A 40 23.60 9.87 -20.99
CA ASP A 40 23.69 10.88 -19.92
C ASP A 40 22.39 11.67 -19.74
N GLY A 41 21.70 11.99 -20.85
CA GLY A 41 20.39 12.63 -20.80
C GLY A 41 19.33 11.75 -20.14
N ALA A 42 19.35 10.45 -20.40
CA ALA A 42 18.44 9.51 -19.73
C ALA A 42 18.76 9.37 -18.23
N LYS A 43 20.04 9.35 -17.84
CA LYS A 43 20.46 9.35 -16.42
C LYS A 43 20.03 10.62 -15.69
N ALA A 44 20.15 11.78 -16.34
CA ALA A 44 19.68 13.04 -15.79
C ALA A 44 18.15 13.04 -15.61
N TYR A 45 17.41 12.48 -16.56
CA TYR A 45 15.97 12.33 -16.48
C TYR A 45 15.55 11.41 -15.33
N THR A 46 16.15 10.22 -15.19
CA THR A 46 15.84 9.28 -14.11
C THR A 46 16.14 9.87 -12.73
N LYS A 47 17.27 10.59 -12.59
CA LYS A 47 17.60 11.36 -11.39
C LYS A 47 16.51 12.39 -11.06
N LYS A 48 16.08 13.18 -12.04
CA LYS A 48 15.02 14.18 -11.86
C LYS A 48 13.67 13.56 -11.46
N LYS A 49 13.36 12.37 -11.98
CA LYS A 49 12.17 11.61 -11.58
C LYS A 49 12.26 11.11 -10.14
N ALA A 50 13.40 10.55 -9.73
CA ALA A 50 13.62 10.15 -8.35
C ALA A 50 13.46 11.34 -7.39
N ASP A 51 14.06 12.48 -7.71
CA ASP A 51 13.96 13.71 -6.91
C ASP A 51 12.51 14.23 -6.80
N MET A 52 11.74 14.14 -7.88
CA MET A 52 10.32 14.50 -7.88
C MET A 52 9.50 13.63 -6.90
N TYR A 53 9.72 12.31 -6.89
CA TYR A 53 9.06 11.41 -5.94
C TYR A 53 9.49 11.67 -4.49
N ARG A 54 10.77 11.94 -4.22
CA ARG A 54 11.22 12.33 -2.88
C ARG A 54 10.56 13.63 -2.41
N LYS A 55 10.41 14.61 -3.31
CA LYS A 55 9.69 15.86 -3.00
C LYS A 55 8.22 15.59 -2.66
N LEU A 56 7.53 14.75 -3.44
CA LEU A 56 6.15 14.35 -3.14
C LEU A 56 6.03 13.63 -1.79
N GLY A 57 6.94 12.69 -1.51
CA GLY A 57 7.01 12.01 -0.21
C GLY A 57 7.19 12.98 0.95
N SER A 58 8.13 13.92 0.82
CA SER A 58 8.36 14.96 1.84
C SER A 58 7.12 15.85 2.06
N GLN A 59 6.45 16.27 0.98
CA GLN A 59 5.21 17.05 1.07
C GLN A 59 4.08 16.25 1.74
N CYS A 60 3.92 14.98 1.38
CA CYS A 60 2.95 14.07 2.00
C CYS A 60 3.20 13.91 3.50
N SER A 61 4.46 13.64 3.89
CA SER A 61 4.87 13.52 5.29
C SER A 61 4.65 14.82 6.07
N ALA A 62 4.93 15.98 5.48
CA ALA A 62 4.72 17.27 6.12
C ALA A 62 3.23 17.58 6.36
N VAL A 63 2.37 17.30 5.37
CA VAL A 63 0.92 17.45 5.50
C VAL A 63 0.38 16.51 6.57
N PHE A 64 0.83 15.26 6.57
CA PHE A 64 0.46 14.27 7.57
C PHE A 64 0.87 14.70 8.99
N ALA A 65 2.11 15.15 9.17
CA ALA A 65 2.61 15.65 10.45
C ALA A 65 1.80 16.84 10.97
N LYS A 66 1.41 17.78 10.09
CA LYS A 66 0.55 18.92 10.44
C LYS A 66 -0.87 18.50 10.81
N ALA A 67 -1.41 17.47 10.15
CA ALA A 67 -2.77 16.98 10.41
C ALA A 67 -2.86 16.21 11.73
N ARG A 68 -1.75 15.63 12.20
CA ARG A 68 -1.68 14.95 13.50
C ARG A 68 -1.70 15.97 14.64
N LYS A 69 -2.65 15.82 15.56
CA LYS A 69 -2.73 16.61 16.81
C LYS A 69 -1.99 15.98 17.98
N ASP A 70 -1.48 14.75 17.84
CA ASP A 70 -0.79 14.03 18.91
C ASP A 70 0.73 13.92 18.65
N PRO A 71 1.58 14.30 19.62
CA PRO A 71 3.03 14.19 19.54
C PRO A 71 3.55 12.77 19.84
N GLU A 72 2.76 11.90 20.46
CA GLU A 72 3.17 10.53 20.78
C GLU A 72 2.73 9.52 19.73
N GLU A 73 3.59 8.53 19.52
CA GLU A 73 3.39 7.36 18.68
C GLU A 73 2.38 6.35 19.30
N LYS A 74 1.25 6.82 19.84
CA LYS A 74 0.19 5.93 20.35
C LYS A 74 -0.74 5.53 19.21
N TRP A 75 -0.20 4.71 18.32
CA TRP A 75 -0.92 4.11 17.19
C TRP A 75 -1.54 2.78 17.57
N ASP A 76 -2.54 2.81 18.44
CA ASP A 76 -3.49 1.72 18.50
C ASP A 76 -4.81 2.23 19.10
N TYR A 77 -5.76 2.55 18.23
CA TYR A 77 -7.16 2.75 18.64
C TYR A 77 -8.00 1.54 18.26
N SER A 78 -7.41 0.34 18.27
CA SER A 78 -8.19 -0.89 18.20
C SER A 78 -8.97 -1.03 19.49
N SER A 79 -10.29 -0.97 19.35
CA SER A 79 -11.16 -1.77 20.18
C SER A 79 -12.04 -2.56 19.22
N ILE A 80 -11.86 -3.89 19.32
CA ILE A 80 -12.76 -4.95 18.90
C ILE A 80 -12.46 -5.57 17.53
N ILE A 81 -11.84 -6.75 17.61
CA ILE A 81 -12.11 -7.90 16.75
C ILE A 81 -13.64 -8.06 16.65
N GLY A 82 -14.25 -7.50 15.60
CA GLY A 82 -15.60 -7.85 15.15
C GLY A 82 -15.52 -9.04 14.21
N PRO A 83 -16.57 -9.88 14.10
CA PRO A 83 -16.46 -11.32 14.00
C PRO A 83 -15.55 -11.76 12.87
N THR A 84 -14.66 -12.70 13.17
CA THR A 84 -14.19 -13.63 12.15
C THR A 84 -15.42 -14.23 11.51
N ASP A 85 -15.75 -13.79 10.30
CA ASP A 85 -16.62 -14.54 9.40
C ASP A 85 -15.86 -15.83 9.05
N SER A 86 -15.93 -16.79 9.98
CA SER A 86 -15.64 -18.19 9.72
C SER A 86 -16.74 -18.69 8.81
N MET A 87 -16.67 -18.32 7.53
CA MET A 87 -17.37 -19.05 6.48
C MET A 87 -16.50 -20.26 6.14
N GLY A 88 -16.57 -21.26 7.01
CA GLY A 88 -16.38 -22.62 6.57
C GLY A 88 -17.59 -22.97 5.70
N ASP A 89 -17.35 -23.29 4.44
CA ASP A 89 -18.13 -24.34 3.80
C ASP A 89 -17.23 -25.14 2.86
N ASN A 90 -17.11 -26.41 3.20
CA ASN A 90 -16.43 -27.45 2.46
C ASN A 90 -17.20 -27.70 1.16
N GLN A 91 -16.73 -27.19 0.02
CA GLN A 91 -17.11 -27.76 -1.27
C GLN A 91 -16.28 -29.02 -1.50
N LYS A 92 -16.79 -30.12 -0.94
CA LYS A 92 -16.37 -31.49 -1.23
C LYS A 92 -16.60 -31.74 -2.73
N ILE A 93 -15.55 -31.78 -3.54
CA ILE A 93 -15.64 -32.27 -4.93
C ILE A 93 -15.71 -33.79 -4.82
N ASP A 94 -16.92 -34.34 -4.99
CA ASP A 94 -17.17 -35.77 -5.14
C ASP A 94 -17.14 -36.10 -6.64
N ASP A 95 -16.00 -36.57 -7.11
CA ASP A 95 -15.86 -37.20 -8.43
C ASP A 95 -16.22 -38.68 -8.32
N THR A 96 -17.52 -39.02 -8.38
CA THR A 96 -17.96 -40.38 -8.70
C THR A 96 -19.20 -40.43 -9.62
N ALA A 97 -18.90 -40.53 -10.92
CA ALA A 97 -19.44 -41.46 -11.92
C ALA A 97 -20.95 -41.49 -12.33
N THR A 98 -21.12 -41.50 -13.66
CA THR A 98 -22.16 -42.19 -14.47
C THR A 98 -23.45 -41.37 -14.74
N THR A 99 -23.86 -41.09 -15.98
CA THR A 99 -24.38 -42.08 -16.96
C THR A 99 -24.53 -41.48 -18.36
N ALA A 100 -24.37 -42.35 -19.37
CA ALA A 100 -24.59 -42.21 -20.80
C ALA A 100 -25.98 -41.70 -21.25
N ALA A 101 -26.05 -41.09 -22.44
CA ALA A 101 -26.88 -41.55 -23.58
C ALA A 101 -26.94 -40.53 -24.76
N GLN A 102 -26.76 -41.06 -26.00
CA GLN A 102 -27.37 -40.64 -27.29
C GLN A 102 -26.84 -39.32 -27.93
N LEU A 103 -26.30 -39.26 -29.16
CA LEU A 103 -26.40 -40.03 -30.41
C LEU A 103 -25.04 -40.07 -31.14
#